data_AF-A0A4U9HGY3-F1
#
_entry.id   AF-A0A4U9HGY3-F1
#
_cell.length_a   1.000
_cell.length_b   1.000
_cell.length_c   1.000
_cell.angle_alpha   90.00
_cell.angle_beta   90.00
_cell.angle_gamma   90.00
#
_symmetry.space_group_name_H-M   'P 1'
#
loop_
_entity.id
_entity.type
_entity.pdbx_description
1 polymer ?
#
loop_
_entity_poly.entity_id
_entity_poly.type
_entity_poly.pdbx_seq_one_letter_code
_entity_poly.pdbx_strand_id
1 'polypeptide(L)'
;MPSNLILHRVGARRWIARIMITWGLISGLFALVETAWQFYLLRFLLGVAEAGLAPGLLLYLTYWFPAARRARMTVLWFIAIPLSGMIGGPISGWIMERFAGVHGWAGWQWMFCAGGVPTLLMGWWCCWR
;
A
#
# COMPACT_ATOMS: atom_id res chain seq x y z
N MET A 1 -9.04 -19.77 9.34
CA MET A 1 -9.60 -20.05 8.00
C MET A 1 -11.09 -19.66 7.94
N PRO A 2 -11.42 -18.38 7.71
CA PRO A 2 -12.63 -17.96 6.96
C PRO A 2 -12.31 -17.04 5.77
N SER A 3 -11.14 -16.39 5.79
CA SER A 3 -10.65 -15.48 4.73
C SER A 3 -10.34 -16.18 3.40
N ASN A 4 -10.21 -17.52 3.43
CA ASN A 4 -9.88 -18.34 2.26
C ASN A 4 -11.09 -18.51 1.31
N LEU A 5 -12.31 -18.49 1.85
CA LEU A 5 -13.56 -18.62 1.08
C LEU A 5 -13.96 -17.32 0.35
N ILE A 6 -13.67 -16.16 0.95
CA ILE A 6 -13.95 -14.85 0.32
C ILE A 6 -13.00 -14.60 -0.87
N LEU A 7 -11.74 -15.02 -0.76
CA LEU A 7 -10.78 -14.92 -1.87
C LEU A 7 -11.19 -15.78 -3.09
N HIS A 8 -11.82 -16.93 -2.87
CA HIS A 8 -12.34 -17.79 -3.94
C HIS A 8 -13.49 -17.15 -4.74
N ARG A 9 -14.31 -16.28 -4.12
CA ARG A 9 -15.47 -15.65 -4.78
C ARG A 9 -15.17 -14.28 -5.41
N VAL A 10 -14.22 -13.53 -4.87
CA VAL A 10 -14.02 -12.12 -5.26
C VAL A 10 -12.83 -11.95 -6.21
N GLY A 11 -11.90 -12.91 -6.25
CA GLY A 11 -10.72 -12.88 -7.10
C GLY A 11 -9.62 -11.99 -6.51
N ALA A 12 -8.37 -12.49 -6.54
CA ALA A 12 -7.22 -11.79 -5.96
C ALA A 12 -7.02 -10.37 -6.53
N ARG A 13 -7.41 -10.13 -7.78
CA ARG A 13 -7.40 -8.80 -8.41
C ARG A 13 -8.23 -7.78 -7.63
N ARG A 14 -9.47 -8.10 -7.27
CA ARG A 14 -10.35 -7.18 -6.53
C ARG A 14 -9.92 -6.98 -5.08
N TRP A 15 -9.29 -7.99 -4.47
CA TRP A 15 -8.74 -7.87 -3.12
C TRP A 15 -7.53 -6.92 -3.08
N ILE A 16 -6.59 -7.10 -4.01
CA ILE A 16 -5.44 -6.20 -4.18
C ILE A 16 -5.92 -4.79 -4.52
N ALA A 17 -6.91 -4.66 -5.43
CA ALA A 17 -7.51 -3.36 -5.75
C ALA A 17 -8.15 -2.69 -4.53
N ARG A 18 -8.86 -3.42 -3.66
CA ARG A 18 -9.39 -2.87 -2.40
C ARG A 18 -8.28 -2.31 -1.52
N ILE A 19 -7.19 -3.07 -1.34
CA ILE A 19 -6.06 -2.63 -0.51
C ILE A 19 -5.43 -1.36 -1.10
N MET A 20 -5.21 -1.32 -2.43
CA MET A 20 -4.66 -0.14 -3.10
C MET A 20 -5.55 1.10 -2.96
N ILE A 21 -6.88 0.92 -3.08
CA ILE A 21 -7.85 2.01 -2.90
C ILE A 21 -7.84 2.50 -1.45
N THR A 22 -7.92 1.61 -0.46
CA THR A 22 -7.87 2.00 0.96
C THR A 22 -6.55 2.68 1.31
N TRP A 23 -5.44 2.18 0.77
CA TRP A 23 -4.12 2.74 1.03
C TRP A 23 -4.01 4.16 0.48
N GLY A 24 -4.39 4.38 -0.78
CA GLY A 24 -4.28 5.71 -1.34
C GLY A 24 -5.32 6.69 -0.77
N LEU A 25 -6.50 6.22 -0.33
CA LEU A 25 -7.49 7.07 0.36
C LEU A 25 -6.96 7.54 1.73
N ILE A 26 -6.36 6.63 2.50
CA ILE A 26 -5.72 6.97 3.78
C ILE A 26 -4.51 7.89 3.56
N SER A 27 -3.70 7.65 2.53
CA SER A 27 -2.58 8.54 2.16
C SER A 27 -3.05 9.93 1.75
N GLY A 28 -4.19 10.07 1.06
CA GLY A 28 -4.81 11.37 0.79
C GLY A 28 -5.28 12.08 2.06
N LEU A 29 -5.84 11.33 3.02
CA LEU A 29 -6.24 11.87 4.33
C LEU A 29 -5.03 12.29 5.17
N PHE A 30 -3.86 11.64 5.03
CA PHE A 30 -2.61 12.03 5.71
C PHE A 30 -2.17 13.45 5.33
N ALA A 31 -2.44 13.91 4.11
CA ALA A 31 -2.08 15.27 3.68
C ALA A 31 -2.91 16.36 4.37
N LEU A 32 -4.11 16.02 4.85
CA LEU A 32 -5.04 16.93 5.54
C LEU A 32 -4.92 16.86 7.08
N VAL A 33 -3.93 16.14 7.60
CA VAL A 33 -3.72 16.00 9.04
C VAL A 33 -3.12 17.28 9.61
N GLU A 34 -3.81 17.85 10.59
CA GLU A 34 -3.36 19.04 11.32
C GLU A 34 -3.03 18.72 12.79
N THR A 35 -3.53 17.60 13.31
CA THR A 35 -3.38 17.23 14.74
C THR A 35 -2.71 15.86 14.93
N ALA A 36 -1.96 15.72 16.03
CA ALA A 36 -1.27 14.46 16.36
C ALA A 36 -2.24 13.27 16.51
N TRP A 37 -3.45 13.50 17.03
CA TRP A 37 -4.45 12.45 17.19
C TRP A 37 -4.94 11.88 15.85
N GLN A 38 -5.17 12.74 14.85
CA GLN A 38 -5.53 12.31 13.49
C GLN A 38 -4.42 11.47 12.86
N PHE A 39 -3.14 11.84 13.08
CA PHE A 39 -2.00 11.06 12.61
C PHE A 39 -2.00 9.63 13.18
N TYR A 40 -2.20 9.48 14.49
CA TYR A 40 -2.26 8.16 15.12
C TYR A 40 -3.44 7.32 14.64
N LEU A 41 -4.61 7.93 14.47
CA LEU A 41 -5.79 7.25 13.96
C LEU A 41 -5.58 6.73 12.53
N LEU A 42 -5.04 7.57 11.64
CA LEU A 42 -4.75 7.15 10.26
C LEU A 42 -3.68 6.06 10.21
N ARG A 43 -2.67 6.12 11.10
CA ARG A 43 -1.66 5.06 11.24
C ARG A 43 -2.29 3.73 11.64
N PHE A 44 -3.26 3.76 12.56
CA PHE A 44 -4.01 2.58 12.97
C PHE A 44 -4.84 2.02 11.81
N LEU A 45 -5.59 2.88 11.11
CA LEU A 45 -6.39 2.47 9.94
C LEU A 45 -5.52 1.89 8.83
N LEU A 46 -4.34 2.46 8.59
CA LEU A 46 -3.37 1.95 7.63
C LEU A 46 -2.89 0.55 8.02
N GLY A 47 -2.55 0.34 9.30
CA GLY A 47 -2.15 -0.98 9.80
C GLY A 47 -3.27 -2.03 9.67
N VAL A 48 -4.52 -1.65 9.93
CA VAL A 48 -5.68 -2.53 9.71
C VAL A 48 -5.85 -2.86 8.22
N ALA A 49 -5.61 -1.90 7.32
CA ALA A 49 -5.66 -2.13 5.87
C ALA A 49 -4.53 -3.06 5.39
N GLU A 50 -3.31 -2.90 5.92
CA GLU A 50 -2.13 -3.70 5.56
C GLU A 50 -2.18 -5.14 6.12
N ALA A 51 -2.86 -5.36 7.25
CA ALA A 51 -3.00 -6.69 7.86
C ALA A 51 -3.63 -7.73 6.91
N GLY A 52 -4.41 -7.29 5.92
CA GLY A 52 -5.01 -8.15 4.90
C GLY A 52 -4.10 -8.49 3.71
N LEU A 53 -2.95 -7.82 3.55
CA LEU A 53 -2.07 -7.95 2.39
C LEU A 53 -1.22 -9.23 2.44
N ALA A 54 -0.54 -9.47 3.57
CA ALA A 54 0.30 -10.66 3.75
C ALA A 54 -0.49 -11.99 3.60
N PRO A 55 -1.62 -12.21 4.29
CA PRO A 55 -2.41 -13.43 4.09
C PRO A 55 -3.05 -13.50 2.69
N GLY A 56 -3.45 -12.35 2.11
CA GLY A 56 -4.01 -12.30 0.76
C GLY A 56 -3.02 -12.73 -0.32
N LEU A 57 -1.76 -12.30 -0.22
CA LEU A 57 -0.71 -12.65 -1.17
C LEU A 57 -0.26 -14.10 -1.05
N LEU A 58 -0.09 -14.62 0.17
CA LEU A 58 0.30 -16.02 0.40
C LEU A 58 -0.74 -17.00 -0.16
N LEU A 59 -2.02 -16.66 -0.03
CA LEU A 59 -3.10 -17.41 -0.64
C LEU A 59 -3.05 -17.37 -2.17
N TYR A 60 -2.80 -16.19 -2.74
CA TYR A 60 -2.68 -16.02 -4.19
C TYR A 60 -1.53 -16.83 -4.78
N LEU A 61 -0.34 -16.76 -4.16
CA LEU A 61 0.82 -17.57 -4.55
C LEU A 61 0.55 -19.07 -4.44
N THR A 62 -0.36 -19.46 -3.54
CA THR A 62 -0.78 -20.85 -3.38
C THR A 62 -1.62 -21.36 -4.55
N TYR A 63 -2.49 -20.52 -5.12
CA TYR A 63 -3.29 -20.88 -6.28
C TYR A 63 -2.53 -20.82 -7.61
N TRP A 64 -1.61 -19.88 -7.75
CA TRP A 64 -0.96 -19.60 -9.04
C TRP A 64 0.33 -20.41 -9.27
N PHE A 65 1.01 -20.84 -8.20
CA PHE A 65 2.30 -21.53 -8.32
C PHE A 65 2.32 -22.94 -7.67
N PRO A 66 2.90 -23.94 -8.36
CA PRO A 66 3.14 -25.26 -7.80
C PRO A 66 4.11 -25.18 -6.62
N ALA A 67 3.96 -26.08 -5.65
CA ALA A 67 4.67 -26.06 -4.37
C ALA A 67 6.20 -25.89 -4.51
N ALA A 68 6.79 -26.48 -5.56
CA ALA A 68 8.22 -26.40 -5.85
C ALA A 68 8.74 -24.98 -6.16
N ARG A 69 7.90 -24.07 -6.67
CA ARG A 69 8.30 -22.67 -7.00
C ARG A 69 7.77 -21.65 -6.01
N ARG A 70 6.81 -22.02 -5.17
CA ARG A 70 6.14 -21.13 -4.22
C ARG A 70 7.11 -20.46 -3.25
N ALA A 71 8.08 -21.21 -2.72
CA ALA A 71 9.12 -20.67 -1.82
C ALA A 71 9.94 -19.55 -2.48
N ARG A 72 10.30 -19.71 -3.77
CA ARG A 72 11.08 -18.71 -4.52
C ARG A 72 10.30 -17.40 -4.70
N MET A 73 9.00 -17.48 -4.99
CA MET A 73 8.14 -16.30 -5.12
C MET A 73 7.91 -15.60 -3.78
N THR A 74 7.74 -16.36 -2.69
CA THR A 74 7.62 -15.78 -1.35
C THR A 74 8.90 -15.02 -0.97
N VAL A 75 10.08 -15.58 -1.27
CA VAL A 75 11.36 -14.91 -1.04
C VAL A 75 11.48 -13.62 -1.86
N LEU A 76 11.07 -13.63 -3.14
CA LEU A 76 11.04 -12.42 -3.97
C LEU A 76 10.17 -11.31 -3.36
N TRP A 77 9.03 -11.66 -2.76
CA TRP A 77 8.19 -10.69 -2.06
C TRP A 77 8.88 -10.12 -0.82
N PHE A 78 9.54 -10.97 -0.02
CA PHE A 78 10.30 -10.50 1.13
C PHE A 78 11.48 -9.60 0.74
N ILE A 79 12.12 -9.85 -0.41
CA ILE A 79 13.18 -8.98 -0.94
C ILE A 79 12.63 -7.64 -1.42
N ALA A 80 11.37 -7.58 -1.89
CA ALA A 80 10.75 -6.34 -2.34
C ALA A 80 10.61 -5.31 -1.19
N ILE A 81 10.47 -5.75 0.06
CA ILE A 81 10.34 -4.87 1.23
C ILE A 81 11.61 -4.00 1.43
N PRO A 82 12.82 -4.57 1.64
CA PRO A 82 14.04 -3.77 1.76
C PRO A 82 14.38 -3.04 0.47
N LEU A 83 14.12 -3.63 -0.71
CA LEU A 83 14.39 -2.96 -1.99
C LEU A 83 13.55 -1.68 -2.15
N SER A 84 12.27 -1.76 -1.77
CA SER A 84 11.36 -0.61 -1.76
C SER A 84 11.81 0.45 -0.77
N GLY A 85 12.35 0.07 0.39
CA GLY A 85 12.91 1.03 1.35
C GLY A 85 14.17 1.71 0.81
N MET A 86 15.02 0.95 0.11
CA MET A 86 16.29 1.43 -0.44
C MET A 86 16.10 2.43 -1.59
N ILE A 87 15.07 2.23 -2.42
CA ILE A 87 14.71 3.16 -3.50
C ILE A 87 13.79 4.27 -2.99
N GLY A 88 12.82 3.90 -2.14
CA GLY A 88 11.83 4.81 -1.58
C GLY A 88 12.44 5.85 -0.67
N GLY A 89 13.45 5.50 0.14
CA GLY A 89 14.11 6.43 1.06
C GLY A 89 14.71 7.67 0.39
N PRO A 90 15.60 7.52 -0.62
CA PRO A 90 16.17 8.64 -1.35
C PRO A 90 15.12 9.48 -2.10
N ILE A 91 14.13 8.84 -2.73
CA ILE A 91 13.05 9.53 -3.44
C ILE A 91 12.21 10.34 -2.45
N SER A 92 11.91 9.76 -1.30
CA SER A 92 11.15 10.40 -0.22
C SER A 92 11.92 11.59 0.35
N GLY A 93 13.21 11.43 0.61
CA GLY A 93 14.09 12.50 1.07
C GLY A 93 14.15 13.67 0.07
N TRP A 94 14.28 13.36 -1.21
CA TRP A 94 14.31 14.37 -2.27
C TRP A 94 12.98 15.14 -2.38
N ILE A 95 11.84 14.46 -2.27
CA ILE A 95 10.51 15.10 -2.25
C ILE A 95 10.37 15.99 -1.01
N MET A 96 10.78 15.51 0.16
CA MET A 96 10.71 16.28 1.40
C MET A 96 11.56 17.55 1.34
N GLU A 97 12.75 17.49 0.75
CA GLU A 97 13.67 18.63 0.66
C GLU A 97 13.24 19.66 -0.40
N ARG A 98 12.76 19.19 -1.58
CA ARG A 98 12.30 20.06 -2.67
C ARG A 98 10.95 20.73 -2.43
N PHE A 99 10.03 20.06 -1.73
CA PHE A 99 8.65 20.52 -1.54
C PHE A 99 8.36 21.02 -0.11
N ALA A 100 9.36 21.08 0.77
CA ALA A 100 9.21 21.72 2.08
C ALA A 100 8.87 23.22 1.91
N GLY A 101 7.69 23.63 2.36
CA GLY A 101 7.26 25.04 2.36
C GLY A 101 6.52 25.49 1.10
N VAL A 102 6.38 24.63 0.08
CA VAL A 102 5.52 24.91 -1.08
C VAL A 102 4.06 24.85 -0.61
N HIS A 103 3.32 25.95 -0.76
CA HIS A 103 1.95 26.16 -0.23
C HIS A 103 1.80 26.12 1.30
N GLY A 104 2.89 26.28 2.08
CA GLY A 104 2.84 26.24 3.55
C GLY A 104 2.67 24.83 4.12
N TRP A 105 2.80 23.80 3.27
CA TRP A 105 2.70 22.40 3.65
C TRP A 105 4.07 21.81 3.99
N ALA A 106 4.09 20.87 4.92
CA ALA A 106 5.29 20.15 5.28
C ALA A 106 5.66 19.14 4.18
N GLY A 107 6.95 18.94 3.90
CA GLY A 107 7.41 18.06 2.82
C GLY A 107 6.88 16.61 2.91
N TRP A 108 6.54 16.14 4.12
CA TRP A 108 5.93 14.82 4.32
C TRP A 108 4.48 14.75 3.80
N GLN A 109 3.70 15.83 3.84
CA GLN A 109 2.34 15.88 3.29
C GLN A 109 2.38 15.72 1.76
N TRP A 110 3.35 16.37 1.12
CA TRP A 110 3.61 16.21 -0.32
C TRP A 110 4.04 14.79 -0.68
N MET A 111 4.82 14.13 0.16
CA MET A 111 5.20 12.73 -0.03
C MET A 111 3.99 11.78 -0.01
N PHE A 112 3.07 11.96 0.96
CA PHE A 112 1.85 11.14 1.02
C PHE A 112 0.88 11.43 -0.12
N CYS A 113 0.74 12.69 -0.54
CA CYS A 113 -0.04 13.05 -1.73
C CYS A 113 0.54 12.45 -3.01
N ALA A 114 1.85 12.65 -3.24
CA ALA A 114 2.54 12.18 -4.44
C ALA A 114 2.56 10.65 -4.55
N GLY A 115 2.60 9.93 -3.42
CA GLY A 115 2.48 8.46 -3.40
C GLY A 115 1.02 7.96 -3.43
N GLY A 116 0.12 8.63 -2.72
CA GLY A 116 -1.28 8.21 -2.53
C GLY A 116 -2.15 8.38 -3.78
N VAL A 117 -2.02 9.51 -4.47
CA VAL A 117 -2.81 9.82 -5.68
C VAL A 117 -2.62 8.79 -6.81
N PRO A 118 -1.39 8.46 -7.26
CA PRO A 118 -1.21 7.45 -8.30
C PRO A 118 -1.65 6.06 -7.85
N THR A 119 -1.56 5.76 -6.55
CA THR A 119 -1.99 4.47 -5.98
C THR A 119 -3.51 4.33 -6.00
N LEU A 120 -4.25 5.40 -5.67
CA LEU A 120 -5.71 5.48 -5.83
C LEU A 120 -6.13 5.27 -7.28
N LEU A 121 -5.47 5.96 -8.21
CA LEU A 121 -5.79 5.87 -9.64
C LEU A 121 -5.54 4.47 -10.18
N MET A 122 -4.41 3.85 -9.83
CA MET A 122 -4.11 2.45 -10.17
C MET A 122 -5.13 1.48 -9.57
N GLY A 123 -5.51 1.66 -8.30
CA GLY A 123 -6.50 0.82 -7.63
C GLY A 123 -7.88 0.90 -8.29
N TRP A 124 -8.31 2.11 -8.65
CA TRP A 124 -9.54 2.34 -9.42
C TRP A 124 -9.48 1.66 -10.79
N TRP A 125 -8.37 1.85 -11.52
CA TRP A 125 -8.18 1.27 -12.85
C TRP A 125 -8.15 -0.26 -12.83
N CYS A 126 -7.51 -0.86 -11.82
CA CYS A 126 -7.46 -2.31 -11.62
C CYS A 126 -8.83 -2.90 -11.21
N CYS A 127 -9.70 -2.12 -10.55
CA CYS A 127 -11.05 -2.54 -10.21
C CYS A 127 -12.00 -2.55 -11.43
N TRP A 128 -11.74 -1.69 -12.42
CA TRP A 128 -12.62 -1.47 -13.57
C TRP A 128 -12.31 -2.35 -14.80
N ARG A 129 -11.23 -3.13 -14.78
CA ARG A 129 -10.76 -3.99 -15.89
C ARG A 129 -10.63 -5.45 -15.47
#